data_AF-A0A538RQE2-F1
#
_entry.id   AF-A0A538RQE2-F1
#
_cell.length_a   1.000
_cell.length_b   1.000
_cell.length_c   1.000
_cell.angle_alpha   90.00
_cell.angle_beta   90.00
_cell.angle_gamma   90.00
#
_symmetry.space_group_name_H-M   'P 1'
#
loop_
_entity.id
_entity.type
_entity.pdbx_description
1 polymer ?
#
loop_
_entity_poly.entity_id
_entity_poly.type
_entity_poly.pdbx_seq_one_letter_code
_entity_poly.pdbx_strand_id
1 'polypeptide(L)' 'MRPVYMISGGITKFAKAHQDKDFRLMVKEAYDYALRDMPRFSKDMIDGAVGSYFSDHFTRQLKAASMV' A
#
# COMPACT_ATOMS: atom_id res chain seq x y z
N MET A 1 13.02 -17.39 -16.21
CA MET A 1 12.55 -16.39 -15.23
C MET A 1 12.95 -16.83 -13.84
N ARG A 2 13.27 -15.90 -12.94
CA ARG A 2 13.53 -16.20 -11.53
C ARG A 2 12.18 -16.44 -10.84
N PRO A 3 11.99 -17.47 -10.00
CA PRO A 3 10.78 -17.60 -9.19
C PRO A 3 10.62 -16.38 -8.25
N VAL A 4 9.40 -15.87 -8.11
CA VAL A 4 9.07 -14.71 -7.28
C VAL A 4 7.95 -15.11 -6.32
N TYR A 5 8.06 -14.70 -5.06
CA TYR A 5 7.12 -15.05 -4.00
C TYR A 5 6.63 -13.78 -3.30
N MET A 6 5.34 -13.74 -2.96
CA MET A 6 4.79 -12.72 -2.06
C MET A 6 4.92 -13.23 -0.62
N ILE A 7 5.65 -12.50 0.21
CA ILE A 7 6.03 -12.96 1.57
C ILE A 7 5.23 -12.29 2.68
N SER A 8 4.71 -11.09 2.45
CA SER A 8 3.80 -10.39 3.36
C SER A 8 3.03 -9.31 2.59
N GLY A 9 1.96 -8.81 3.18
CA GLY A 9 1.15 -7.71 2.67
C GLY A 9 0.44 -7.00 3.80
N GLY A 10 0.18 -5.71 3.60
CA GLY A 10 -0.56 -4.91 4.56
C GLY A 10 -1.66 -4.12 3.88
N ILE A 11 -2.74 -3.90 4.61
CA ILE A 11 -3.93 -3.20 4.13
C ILE A 11 -4.47 -2.32 5.26
N THR A 12 -4.81 -1.08 4.93
CA THR A 12 -5.54 -0.21 5.85
C THR A 12 -7.01 -0.59 5.88
N LYS A 13 -7.68 -0.34 7.01
CA LYS A 13 -9.11 -0.59 7.12
C LYS A 13 -9.88 0.31 6.15
N PHE A 14 -10.88 -0.26 5.51
CA PHE A 14 -11.75 0.48 4.62
C PHE A 14 -12.55 1.52 5.40
N ALA A 15 -12.58 2.76 4.90
CA ALA A 15 -13.52 3.78 5.30
C ALA A 15 -14.00 4.52 4.05
N LYS A 16 -15.24 5.03 4.09
CA LYS A 16 -15.80 5.84 2.98
C LYS A 16 -14.96 7.09 2.72
N ALA A 17 -14.49 7.75 3.78
CA ALA A 17 -13.55 8.86 3.72
C ALA A 17 -12.80 8.96 5.05
N HIS A 18 -11.52 9.33 4.98
CA HIS A 18 -10.73 9.72 6.15
C HIS A 18 -10.59 11.24 6.16
N GLN A 19 -11.01 11.88 7.26
CA GLN A 19 -10.82 13.32 7.48
C GLN A 19 -9.54 13.61 8.28
N ASP A 20 -9.07 12.60 9.01
CA ASP A 20 -7.95 12.62 9.95
C ASP A 20 -6.64 12.10 9.34
N LYS A 21 -6.71 11.44 8.17
CA LYS A 21 -5.56 10.80 7.52
C LYS A 21 -5.57 11.08 6.03
N ASP A 22 -4.38 11.30 5.48
CA ASP A 22 -4.17 11.30 4.04
C ASP A 22 -3.63 9.95 3.54
N PHE A 23 -3.53 9.82 2.21
CA PHE A 23 -3.06 8.59 1.58
C PHE A 23 -1.63 8.20 1.96
N ARG A 24 -0.76 9.16 2.28
CA ARG A 24 0.65 8.90 2.62
C ARG A 24 0.72 8.17 3.95
N LEU A 25 -0.05 8.63 4.93
CA LEU A 25 -0.18 7.96 6.22
C LEU A 25 -0.78 6.56 6.05
N MET A 26 -1.82 6.40 5.23
CA MET A 26 -2.42 5.09 4.97
C MET A 26 -1.43 4.10 4.31
N VAL A 27 -0.66 4.54 3.31
CA VAL A 27 0.39 3.72 2.68
C VAL A 27 1.45 3.30 3.71
N LYS A 28 1.83 4.22 4.62
CA LYS A 28 2.79 3.90 5.70
C LYS A 28 2.23 2.88 6.70
N GLU A 29 0.97 3.00 7.09
CA GLU A 29 0.31 2.04 7.98
C GLU A 29 0.27 0.64 7.36
N ALA A 30 -0.11 0.54 6.08
CA ALA A 30 -0.09 -0.73 5.35
C ALA A 30 1.33 -1.31 5.24
N TYR A 31 2.33 -0.49 4.91
CA TYR A 31 3.73 -0.91 4.87
C TYR A 31 4.21 -1.44 6.24
N ASP A 32 3.87 -0.74 7.33
CA ASP A 32 4.25 -1.17 8.68
C ASP A 32 3.58 -2.48 9.09
N TYR A 33 2.35 -2.72 8.65
CA TYR A 33 1.67 -4.01 8.89
C TYR A 33 2.43 -5.14 8.20
N ALA A 34 2.82 -4.96 6.92
CA ALA A 34 3.58 -5.96 6.20
C ALA A 34 4.96 -6.24 6.84
N LEU A 35 5.64 -5.19 7.32
CA LEU A 35 6.93 -5.37 7.98
C LEU A 35 6.85 -6.10 9.33
N ARG A 36 5.74 -5.97 10.06
CA ARG A 36 5.58 -6.65 11.37
C ARG A 36 5.61 -8.16 11.25
N ASP A 37 5.14 -8.72 10.13
CA ASP A 37 5.18 -10.15 9.87
C ASP A 37 6.60 -10.65 9.55
N MET A 38 7.53 -9.73 9.31
CA MET A 38 8.88 -10.01 8.81
C MET A 38 9.95 -9.43 9.75
N PRO A 39 10.12 -9.95 10.98
CA PRO A 39 10.97 -9.34 12.01
C PRO A 39 12.48 -9.35 11.70
N ARG A 40 12.92 -10.13 10.72
CA ARG A 40 14.32 -10.19 10.24
C ARG A 40 14.53 -9.36 8.98
N PHE A 41 13.49 -8.73 8.47
CA PHE A 41 13.55 -7.92 7.26
C PHE A 41 13.89 -6.48 7.64
N SER A 42 14.89 -5.93 6.98
CA SER A 42 15.35 -4.55 7.19
C SER A 42 15.30 -3.76 5.89
N LYS A 43 15.28 -2.43 5.99
CA LYS A 43 15.09 -1.55 4.83
C LYS A 43 16.22 -1.63 3.81
N ASP A 44 17.43 -1.96 4.24
CA ASP A 44 18.62 -2.17 3.40
C ASP A 44 18.49 -3.39 2.48
N MET A 45 17.53 -4.29 2.74
CA MET A 45 17.22 -5.42 1.86
C MET A 45 16.27 -5.06 0.71
N ILE A 46 15.80 -3.81 0.62
CA ILE A 46 14.87 -3.33 -0.40
C ILE A 46 15.65 -2.66 -1.54
N ASP A 47 15.69 -3.31 -2.71
CA ASP A 47 16.32 -2.72 -3.91
C ASP A 47 15.48 -1.58 -4.53
N GLY A 48 14.16 -1.59 -4.31
CA GLY A 48 13.28 -0.57 -4.86
C GLY A 48 11.82 -0.72 -4.42
N ALA A 49 11.02 0.29 -4.75
CA ALA A 49 9.60 0.31 -4.48
C ALA A 49 8.82 0.65 -5.76
N VAL A 50 7.65 0.04 -5.93
CA VAL A 50 6.73 0.35 -7.02
C VAL A 50 5.47 0.94 -6.40
N GLY A 51 5.11 2.14 -6.82
CA GLY A 51 3.91 2.85 -6.39
C GLY A 51 2.94 3.03 -7.55
N SER A 52 1.65 2.82 -7.29
CA SER A 52 0.58 3.22 -8.19
C SER A 52 -0.34 4.20 -7.46
N TYR A 53 -0.74 5.25 -8.16
CA TYR A 53 -1.65 6.26 -7.66
C TYR A 53 -2.64 6.61 -8.76
N PHE A 54 -3.91 6.69 -8.39
CA PHE A 54 -4.96 7.14 -9.28
C PHE A 54 -5.65 8.35 -8.67
N SER A 55 -5.76 9.42 -9.44
CA SER A 55 -6.56 10.59 -9.09
C SER A 55 -7.76 10.67 -10.01
N ASP A 56 -8.95 10.35 -9.50
CA ASP A 56 -10.18 10.73 -10.19
C ASP A 56 -10.56 12.16 -9.81
N HIS A 57 -9.97 13.13 -10.50
CA HIS A 57 -10.33 14.53 -10.34
C HIS A 57 -11.75 14.84 -10.84
N PHE A 58 -12.33 13.98 -11.70
CA PHE A 58 -13.61 14.25 -12.35
C PHE A 58 -14.81 13.78 -11.52
N THR A 59 -14.73 12.62 -10.88
CA THR A 59 -15.82 12.09 -10.04
C THR A 59 -15.61 12.30 -8.54
N ARG A 60 -14.44 12.84 -8.13
CA ARG A 60 -14.04 12.99 -6.72
C ARG A 60 -14.07 11.68 -5.93
N GLN A 61 -13.93 10.54 -6.61
CA GLN A 61 -13.84 9.24 -5.95
C GLN A 61 -12.38 8.83 -5.76
N LEU A 62 -12.07 8.31 -4.58
CA LEU A 62 -10.74 7.80 -4.23
C LEU A 62 -10.41 6.47 -4.95
N LYS A 63 -11.35 5.90 -5.72
CA LYS A 63 -11.20 4.68 -6.52
C LYS A 63 -12.13 4.70 -7.74
N ALA A 64 -11.57 4.89 -8.93
CA ALA A 64 -12.10 4.29 -10.15
C ALA A 64 -11.02 3.31 -10.66
N ALA A 65 -11.43 2.09 -11.01
CA ALA A 65 -10.56 0.97 -11.40
C ALA A 65 -9.71 0.33 -10.27
N SER A 66 -10.30 -0.64 -9.59
CA SER A 66 -9.60 -1.86 -9.17
C SER A 66 -10.44 -3.05 -9.63
N MET A 67 -10.41 -3.33 -10.92
CA MET A 67 -10.78 -4.66 -11.43
C MET A 67 -9.56 -5.18 -12.18
N VAL A 68 -9.05 -6.31 -11.72
CA VAL A 68 -8.44 -7.32 -12.57
C VAL A 68 -9.36 -8.52 -12.48
#